data_AF-A0A6L8BEB0-F1
#
_entry.id   AF-A0A6L8BEB0-F1
#
_cell.length_a   1.000
_cell.length_b   1.000
_cell.length_c   1.000
_cell.angle_alpha   90.00
_cell.angle_beta   90.00
_cell.angle_gamma   90.00
#
_symmetry.space_group_name_H-M   'P 1'
#
loop_
_entity.id
_entity.type
_entity.pdbx_description
1 polymer ?
#
loop_
_entity_poly.entity_id
_entity_poly.type
_entity_poly.pdbx_seq_one_letter_code
_entity_poly.pdbx_strand_id
1 'polypeptide(L)'
;MHRRFGYRGVIYDVDPSFMLSDQWYEKVALSRPPRNRPWYHVLVHNADQTTYVAERNLRPSADPKPIRSPFIESYFQRFNGKFYEPRLRSN
;
A
#
# COMPACT_ATOMS: atom_id res chain seq x y z
N MET A 1 7.60 2.93 1.97
CA MET A 1 8.15 2.27 3.17
C MET A 1 7.19 2.45 4.33
N HIS A 2 6.93 1.40 5.10
CA HIS A 2 6.16 1.52 6.34
C HIS A 2 7.04 2.07 7.46
N ARG A 3 6.59 3.11 8.18
CA ARG A 3 7.37 3.81 9.22
C ARG A 3 7.71 2.92 10.41
N ARG A 4 6.71 2.17 10.93
CA ARG A 4 6.87 1.30 12.10
C ARG A 4 7.53 -0.05 11.80
N PHE A 5 7.03 -0.78 10.80
CA PHE A 5 7.47 -2.13 10.47
C PHE A 5 8.62 -2.21 9.45
N GLY A 6 9.04 -1.09 8.87
CA GLY A 6 10.23 -1.03 8.00
C GLY A 6 10.10 -1.72 6.64
N TYR A 7 8.98 -2.39 6.34
CA TYR A 7 8.83 -3.10 5.07
C TYR A 7 8.69 -2.14 3.88
N ARG A 8 9.13 -2.65 2.71
CA ARG A 8 8.97 -2.02 1.41
C ARG A 8 7.71 -2.54 0.74
N GLY A 9 7.02 -1.66 0.03
CA GLY A 9 5.82 -2.01 -0.75
C GLY A 9 5.52 -0.95 -1.80
N VAL A 10 4.58 -1.25 -2.67
CA VAL A 10 4.02 -0.33 -3.66
C VAL A 10 2.53 -0.13 -3.39
N ILE A 11 2.09 1.12 -3.45
CA ILE A 11 0.68 1.49 -3.33
C ILE A 11 0.01 1.18 -4.67
N TYR A 12 -1.06 0.39 -4.67
CA TYR A 12 -1.83 0.07 -5.88
C TYR A 12 -3.22 0.70 -5.91
N ASP A 13 -3.73 1.14 -4.76
CA ASP A 13 -5.02 1.82 -4.65
C ASP A 13 -5.06 2.74 -3.42
N VAL A 14 -6.00 3.68 -3.42
CA VAL A 14 -6.19 4.67 -2.35
C VAL A 14 -7.68 4.91 -2.08
N ASP A 15 -8.05 4.82 -0.82
CA ASP A 15 -9.35 5.28 -0.33
C ASP A 15 -9.20 6.66 0.33
N PRO A 16 -10.10 7.62 0.06
CA PRO A 16 -10.02 8.97 0.65
C PRO A 16 -10.24 8.96 2.17
N SER A 17 -10.89 7.92 2.68
CA SER A 17 -11.16 7.66 4.10
C SER A 17 -11.05 6.17 4.40
N PHE A 18 -11.07 5.80 5.68
CA PHE A 18 -11.12 4.40 6.09
C PHE A 18 -12.42 3.73 5.60
N MET A 19 -12.30 2.64 4.83
CA MET A 19 -13.45 1.94 4.21
C MET A 19 -13.73 0.53 4.77
N LEU A 20 -12.93 0.01 5.70
CA LEU A 20 -13.16 -1.32 6.29
C LEU A 20 -14.11 -1.24 7.51
N SER A 21 -14.38 -2.39 8.14
CA SER A 21 -15.28 -2.45 9.30
C SER A 21 -14.67 -1.86 10.58
N ASP A 22 -15.54 -1.42 11.50
CA ASP A 22 -15.15 -0.98 12.83
C ASP A 22 -14.38 -2.06 13.60
N GLN A 23 -14.83 -3.30 13.50
CA GLN A 23 -14.18 -4.44 14.13
C GLN A 23 -12.73 -4.62 13.62
N TRP A 24 -12.52 -4.43 12.31
CA TRP A 24 -11.18 -4.47 11.74
C TRP A 24 -10.33 -3.32 12.30
N TYR A 25 -10.88 -2.11 12.33
CA TYR A 25 -10.20 -0.92 12.83
C TYR A 25 -9.72 -1.12 14.27
N GLU A 26 -10.59 -1.62 15.14
CA GLU A 26 -10.28 -1.85 16.55
C GLU A 26 -9.18 -2.91 16.75
N LYS A 27 -9.20 -3.98 15.95
CA LYS A 27 -8.25 -5.09 16.07
C LYS A 27 -6.88 -4.79 15.45
N VAL A 28 -6.86 -4.11 14.31
CA VAL A 28 -5.64 -3.97 13.49
C VAL A 28 -5.02 -2.59 13.60
N ALA A 29 -5.83 -1.53 13.65
CA ALA A 29 -5.35 -0.15 13.64
C ALA A 29 -5.01 0.35 15.06
N LEU A 30 -4.12 -0.37 15.76
CA LEU A 30 -3.77 -0.13 17.18
C LEU A 30 -3.30 1.30 17.48
N SER A 31 -2.71 2.00 16.49
CA SER A 31 -2.29 3.40 16.63
C SER A 31 -3.42 4.44 16.43
N ARG A 32 -4.65 3.95 16.22
CA ARG A 32 -5.88 4.72 15.96
C ARG A 32 -5.68 5.90 14.99
N PRO A 33 -5.17 5.65 13.77
CA PRO A 33 -4.97 6.71 12.78
C PRO A 33 -6.31 7.29 12.30
N PRO A 34 -6.38 8.59 11.96
CA PRO A 34 -7.63 9.23 11.57
C PRO A 34 -8.36 8.48 10.44
N ARG A 35 -9.66 8.26 10.61
CA ARG A 35 -10.51 7.60 9.61
C ARG A 35 -10.89 8.51 8.45
N ASN A 36 -10.89 9.82 8.65
CA ASN A 36 -11.20 10.84 7.64
C ASN A 36 -9.97 11.32 6.85
N ARG A 37 -8.92 10.49 6.80
CA ARG A 37 -7.69 10.74 6.04
C ARG A 37 -7.47 9.57 5.09
N PRO A 38 -6.64 9.73 4.04
CA PRO A 38 -6.40 8.67 3.08
C PRO A 38 -5.81 7.39 3.70
N TRP A 39 -6.29 6.26 3.19
CA TRP A 39 -5.77 4.93 3.45
C TRP A 39 -5.35 4.28 2.15
N TYR A 40 -4.25 3.55 2.20
CA TYR A 40 -3.62 3.00 1.00
C TYR A 40 -3.64 1.48 1.04
N HIS A 41 -3.93 0.88 -0.10
CA HIS A 41 -3.73 -0.54 -0.33
C HIS A 41 -2.32 -0.77 -0.88
N VAL A 42 -1.56 -1.62 -0.20
CA VAL A 42 -0.13 -1.77 -0.42
C VAL A 42 0.22 -3.23 -0.67
N LEU A 43 0.85 -3.52 -1.81
CA LEU A 43 1.55 -4.79 -2.04
C LEU A 43 2.88 -4.77 -1.26
N VAL A 44 3.15 -5.81 -0.48
CA VAL A 44 4.36 -5.90 0.34
C VAL A 44 5.43 -6.73 -0.37
N HIS A 45 6.69 -6.30 -0.28
CA HIS A 45 7.80 -7.02 -0.88
C HIS A 45 8.03 -8.38 -0.20
N ASN A 46 8.12 -9.44 -0.99
CA ASN A 46 8.32 -10.83 -0.55
C ASN A 46 7.19 -11.32 0.38
N ALA A 47 5.97 -10.86 0.11
CA ALA A 47 4.78 -11.33 0.79
C ALA A 47 3.67 -11.64 -0.22
N ASP A 48 2.89 -12.66 0.11
CA ASP A 48 1.75 -13.11 -0.69
C ASP A 48 0.44 -12.44 -0.25
N GLN A 49 0.54 -11.38 0.54
CA GLN A 49 -0.57 -10.66 1.14
C GLN A 49 -0.45 -9.16 0.86
N THR A 50 -1.58 -8.48 0.81
CA THR A 50 -1.65 -7.01 0.76
C THR A 50 -1.87 -6.44 2.16
N THR A 51 -1.61 -5.15 2.33
CA THR A 51 -1.84 -4.44 3.59
C THR A 51 -2.65 -3.18 3.35
N TYR A 52 -3.45 -2.80 4.34
CA TYR A 52 -4.27 -1.59 4.32
C TYR A 52 -3.75 -0.62 5.39
N VAL A 53 -3.21 0.52 4.95
CA VAL A 53 -2.33 1.35 5.79
C VAL A 53 -2.71 2.82 5.70
N ALA A 54 -2.91 3.47 6.84
CA ALA A 54 -3.11 4.91 6.91
C ALA A 54 -1.88 5.69 6.42
N GLU A 55 -2.11 6.80 5.69
CA GLU A 55 -1.06 7.66 5.13
C GLU A 55 0.09 7.98 6.09
N ARG A 56 -0.24 8.36 7.32
CA ARG A 56 0.73 8.75 8.36
C ARG A 56 1.75 7.66 8.69
N ASN A 57 1.45 6.40 8.37
CA ASN A 57 2.33 5.26 8.61
C ASN A 57 3.23 4.95 7.40
N LEU A 58 3.12 5.70 6.32
CA LEU A 58 3.92 5.54 5.12
C LEU A 58 4.92 6.69 4.97
N ARG A 59 6.01 6.39 4.27
CA ARG A 59 6.98 7.37 3.77
C ARG A 59 7.49 6.93 2.39
N PRO A 60 7.85 7.87 1.49
CA PRO A 60 8.52 7.54 0.24
C PRO A 60 9.80 6.72 0.48
N SER A 61 10.16 5.87 -0.49
CA SER A 61 11.47 5.20 -0.46
C SER A 61 12.55 6.19 -0.90
N ALA A 62 13.66 6.28 -0.16
CA ALA A 62 14.83 7.06 -0.58
C ALA A 62 15.56 6.41 -1.76
N ASP A 63 15.45 5.09 -1.88
CA ASP A 63 16.03 4.28 -2.96
C ASP A 63 14.91 3.39 -3.53
N PRO A 64 14.18 3.86 -4.56
CA PRO A 64 13.11 3.10 -5.19
C PRO A 64 13.66 1.86 -5.90
N LYS A 65 13.15 0.69 -5.54
CA LYS A 65 13.51 -0.59 -6.15
C LYS A 65 12.26 -1.41 -6.41
N PRO A 66 12.26 -2.28 -7.44
CA PRO A 66 11.18 -3.21 -7.65
C PRO A 66 10.91 -4.05 -6.41
N ILE A 67 9.64 -4.34 -6.17
CA ILE A 67 9.20 -5.36 -5.24
C ILE A 67 8.86 -6.66 -5.98
N ARG A 68 8.90 -7.75 -5.23
CA ARG A 68 8.37 -9.08 -5.59
C ARG A 68 7.08 -9.30 -4.83
N SER A 69 5.98 -9.55 -5.53
CA SER A 69 4.68 -9.92 -4.98
C SER A 69 3.92 -10.67 -6.07
N PRO A 70 3.18 -11.75 -5.76
CA PRO A 70 2.44 -12.51 -6.77
C PRO A 70 1.37 -11.68 -7.50
N PHE A 71 0.94 -10.55 -6.93
CA PHE A 71 -0.07 -9.67 -7.53
C PHE A 71 0.51 -8.49 -8.33
N ILE A 72 1.84 -8.37 -8.46
CA ILE A 72 2.45 -7.19 -9.06
C ILE A 72 2.01 -6.96 -10.51
N GLU A 73 1.89 -8.03 -11.30
CA GLU A 73 1.53 -7.99 -12.72
C GLU A 73 0.04 -7.71 -12.96
N SER A 74 -0.79 -7.93 -11.94
CA SER A 74 -2.23 -7.63 -11.96
C SER A 74 -2.51 -6.13 -11.94
N TYR A 75 -1.63 -5.34 -11.31
CA TYR A 75 -1.83 -3.90 -11.12
C TYR A 75 -0.89 -3.03 -11.96
N PHE A 76 0.31 -3.52 -12.28
CA PHE A 76 1.34 -2.72 -12.94
C PHE A 76 1.90 -3.41 -14.18
N GLN A 77 2.38 -2.61 -15.13
CA GLN A 77 3.01 -3.10 -16.36
C GLN A 77 4.51 -3.30 -16.16
N ARG A 78 5.20 -2.27 -15.64
CA ARG A 78 6.65 -2.28 -15.43
C ARG A 78 7.08 -1.26 -14.38
N PHE A 79 8.28 -1.45 -13.87
CA PHE A 79 8.99 -0.46 -13.05
C PHE A 79 9.96 0.34 -13.93
N ASN A 80 9.88 1.66 -13.89
CA ASN A 80 10.70 2.55 -14.74
C ASN A 80 11.98 3.08 -14.06
N GLY A 81 12.37 2.49 -12.92
CA GLY A 81 13.49 2.95 -12.11
C GLY A 81 13.08 3.91 -10.97
N LYS A 82 11.90 4.54 -11.05
CA LYS A 82 11.39 5.45 -10.02
C LYS A 82 10.05 5.01 -9.46
N PHE A 83 9.12 4.63 -10.32
CA PHE A 83 7.77 4.19 -9.96
C PHE A 83 7.29 3.06 -10.88
N TYR A 84 6.21 2.41 -10.47
CA TYR A 84 5.51 1.45 -11.30
C TYR A 84 4.50 2.16 -12.20
N GLU A 85 4.50 1.80 -13.49
CA GLU A 85 3.47 2.25 -14.43
C GLU A 85 2.21 1.40 -14.21
N PRO A 86 1.05 2.02 -13.91
CA PRO A 86 -0.18 1.29 -13.71
C PRO A 86 -0.59 0.59 -15.01
N ARG A 87 -1.20 -0.58 -14.87
CA ARG A 87 -1.89 -1.23 -15.98
C ARG A 87 -3.15 -0.41 -16.27
N LEU A 88 -3.29 0.06 -17.51
CA LEU A 88 -4.54 0.66 -17.96
C LEU A 88 -5.64 -0.39 -17.78
N ARG A 89 -6.59 -0.13 -16.88
CA ARG A 89 -7.82 -0.90 -16.84
C ARG A 89 -8.67 -0.38 -17.99
N SER A 90 -8.74 -1.13 -19.08
CA SER A 90 -9.76 -0.90 -20.10
C SER A 90 -11.11 -1.02 -19.39
N ASN A 91 -11.83 0.09 -19.31
CA ASN A 91 -13.18 0.18 -18.76
C ASN A 91 -14.19 -0.35 -19.77
#